data_AF-A0A1H4NUN4-F1
#
_entry.id   AF-A0A1H4NUN4-F1
#
_cell.length_a   1.000
_cell.length_b   1.000
_cell.length_c   1.000
_cell.angle_alpha   90.00
_cell.angle_beta   90.00
_cell.angle_gamma   90.00
#
_symmetry.space_group_name_H-M   'P 1'
#
loop_
_entity.id
_entity.type
_entity.pdbx_description
1 polymer ?
#
loop_
_entity_poly.entity_id
_entity_poly.type
_entity_poly.pdbx_seq_one_letter_code
_entity_poly.pdbx_strand_id
1 'polypeptide(L)'
;MYQFTGKLKIFALALMVVGLLGTVYNFMSAPSTLEEAKEILAKQEAAHHGGHGAANAHGDDTHHSADVQSESHKEEKKSEEHVGAAAADHKDAASSEHKEADHKSEAHTEKVDSTHHESADAVHETKEETHKETAHAEAPVAHHDNAHGEDHGDHHAEHAFHQMQNRPWSAFYVAMLFSLGVSLLVLAFYAAQRIAHAGWSVVLFRVMEAISNNIHYVSIFMIIFIILTVMHQNHLFPWMADGVFDTQSPNYDPIVDKKHWWMNVPGWAIRSIVYLTGWNVFRFILRRKSIQQDNGDLKLHKNLYNISVGFVVFFMVSESMASWDWIMGIDPHWFSTLFGWYVLATFLVSALTVVAIVTIYLRSKGALPFVNDSHIHDLAKFMFGFSVFWTYLWFAQFMLIWYADMPEETTYYAQRFNEYKLPFLGMVVLNFAFPVLLLINSDFKSIPWLVILGGVAILVGHYVDLFVMIMPGTVGGQWGFGIGEISAILFFIGLFIFATFSAVSKAAVLPKGNPFLHESETHHYYVIEHRGEDNSHH
;
A
#
# COMPACT_ATOMS: atom_id res chain seq x y z
N MET A 1 -26.79 -9.43 -24.71
CA MET A 1 -25.37 -9.03 -24.54
C MET A 1 -25.34 -7.54 -24.27
N TYR A 2 -24.47 -7.06 -23.37
CA TYR A 2 -24.34 -5.63 -23.11
C TYR A 2 -23.75 -4.93 -24.34
N GLN A 3 -24.32 -3.80 -24.74
CA GLN A 3 -23.81 -2.98 -25.84
C GLN A 3 -22.92 -1.88 -25.28
N PHE A 4 -21.65 -1.84 -25.72
CA PHE A 4 -20.75 -0.78 -25.32
C PHE A 4 -21.22 0.55 -25.93
N THR A 5 -21.82 1.40 -25.10
CA THR A 5 -22.47 2.62 -25.57
C THR A 5 -21.46 3.56 -26.25
N GLY A 6 -21.87 4.19 -27.37
CA GLY A 6 -21.02 5.14 -28.09
C GLY A 6 -20.54 6.30 -27.22
N LYS A 7 -21.40 6.79 -26.31
CA LYS A 7 -21.06 7.86 -25.34
C LYS A 7 -19.93 7.43 -24.40
N LEU A 8 -20.03 6.25 -23.79
CA LEU A 8 -18.99 5.76 -22.87
C LEU A 8 -17.69 5.46 -23.60
N LYS A 9 -17.75 4.96 -24.83
CA LYS A 9 -16.57 4.74 -25.67
C LYS A 9 -15.86 6.06 -26.00
N ILE A 10 -16.59 7.08 -26.43
CA ILE A 10 -16.04 8.41 -26.70
C ILE A 10 -15.44 9.02 -25.43
N PHE A 11 -16.12 8.89 -24.29
CA PHE A 11 -15.61 9.35 -23.00
C PHE A 11 -14.27 8.68 -22.62
N ALA A 12 -14.18 7.35 -22.74
CA ALA A 12 -12.95 6.61 -22.49
C ALA A 12 -11.80 7.04 -23.41
N LEU A 13 -12.09 7.21 -24.70
CA LEU A 13 -11.11 7.72 -25.68
C LEU A 13 -10.66 9.14 -25.34
N ALA A 14 -11.58 10.03 -24.94
CA ALA A 14 -11.26 11.39 -24.55
C ALA A 14 -10.34 11.44 -23.33
N LEU A 15 -10.61 10.61 -22.31
CA LEU A 15 -9.73 10.47 -21.15
C LEU A 15 -8.33 9.99 -21.53
N MET A 16 -8.23 9.00 -22.43
CA MET A 16 -6.92 8.54 -22.91
C MET A 16 -6.17 9.62 -23.71
N VAL A 17 -6.86 10.38 -24.57
CA VAL A 17 -6.22 11.45 -25.35
C VAL A 17 -5.75 12.58 -24.43
N VAL A 18 -6.62 13.07 -23.54
CA VAL A 18 -6.27 14.13 -22.59
C VAL A 18 -5.15 13.68 -21.65
N GLY A 19 -5.24 12.46 -21.13
CA GLY A 19 -4.21 11.87 -20.28
C GLY A 19 -2.86 11.73 -21.00
N LEU A 20 -2.86 11.27 -22.26
CA LEU A 20 -1.64 11.16 -23.05
C LEU A 20 -1.01 12.52 -23.35
N LEU A 21 -1.82 13.52 -23.75
CA LEU A 21 -1.34 14.88 -23.99
C LEU A 21 -0.74 15.51 -22.73
N GLY A 22 -1.40 15.33 -21.58
CA GLY A 22 -0.87 15.80 -20.30
C GLY A 22 0.41 15.07 -19.88
N THR A 23 0.52 13.77 -20.17
CA THR A 23 1.74 13.00 -19.92
C THR A 23 2.88 13.52 -20.79
N VAL A 24 2.67 13.70 -22.09
CA VAL A 24 3.67 14.28 -23.00
C VAL A 24 4.10 15.67 -22.54
N TYR A 25 3.15 16.53 -22.18
CA TYR A 25 3.45 17.84 -21.61
C TYR A 25 4.33 17.74 -20.35
N ASN A 26 4.02 16.80 -19.46
CA ASN A 26 4.78 16.58 -18.22
C ASN A 26 6.24 16.17 -18.50
N PHE A 27 6.46 15.31 -19.50
CA PHE A 27 7.81 14.96 -19.96
C PHE A 27 8.54 16.15 -20.59
N MET A 28 7.83 17.01 -21.32
CA MET A 28 8.41 18.22 -21.92
C MET A 28 8.70 19.33 -20.89
N SER A 29 8.03 19.32 -19.73
CA SER A 29 8.23 20.32 -18.68
C SER A 29 9.31 19.96 -17.67
N ALA A 30 9.87 18.75 -17.73
CA ALA A 30 10.97 18.35 -16.87
C ALA A 30 12.28 19.03 -17.33
N PRO A 31 13.13 19.48 -16.39
CA PRO A 31 14.35 20.17 -16.75
C PRO A 31 15.27 19.27 -17.55
N SER A 32 15.81 19.81 -18.65
CA SER A 32 16.74 19.10 -19.53
C SER A 32 18.20 19.36 -19.15
N THR A 33 18.47 20.43 -18.39
CA THR A 33 19.81 20.84 -17.99
C THR A 33 19.88 21.20 -16.50
N LEU A 34 21.08 21.09 -15.92
CA LEU A 34 21.33 21.48 -14.53
C LEU A 34 21.02 22.96 -14.28
N GLU A 35 21.34 23.84 -15.24
CA GLU A 35 21.07 25.27 -15.13
C GLU A 35 19.56 25.58 -15.06
N GLU A 36 18.76 24.87 -15.85
CA GLU A 36 17.29 24.98 -15.78
C GLU A 36 16.77 24.51 -14.42
N ALA A 37 17.33 23.44 -13.85
CA ALA A 37 16.96 22.98 -12.51
C ALA A 37 17.36 23.99 -11.43
N LYS A 38 18.55 24.60 -11.52
CA LYS A 38 18.97 25.70 -10.61
C LYS A 38 18.01 26.88 -10.69
N GLU A 39 17.56 27.26 -11.88
CA GLU A 39 16.56 28.33 -12.05
C GLU A 39 15.21 27.97 -11.40
N ILE A 40 14.77 26.71 -11.53
CA ILE A 40 13.55 26.22 -10.88
C ILE A 40 13.68 26.25 -9.36
N LEU A 41 14.81 25.78 -8.80
CA LEU A 41 15.07 25.83 -7.36
C LEU A 41 15.05 27.26 -6.83
N ALA A 42 15.73 28.19 -7.52
CA ALA A 42 15.74 29.60 -7.15
C ALA A 42 14.33 30.22 -7.14
N LYS A 43 13.47 29.83 -8.11
CA LYS A 43 12.05 30.25 -8.13
C LYS A 43 11.24 29.65 -6.98
N GLN A 44 11.48 28.38 -6.63
CA GLN A 44 10.83 27.73 -5.50
C GLN A 44 11.21 28.43 -4.19
N GLU A 45 12.50 28.68 -3.95
CA GLU A 45 12.99 29.40 -2.77
C GLU A 45 12.38 30.80 -2.68
N ALA A 46 12.35 31.55 -3.78
CA ALA A 46 11.73 32.88 -3.82
C ALA A 46 10.22 32.84 -3.48
N ALA A 47 9.50 31.81 -3.93
CA ALA A 47 8.08 31.62 -3.61
C ALA A 47 7.86 31.27 -2.12
N HIS A 48 8.76 30.49 -1.53
CA HIS A 48 8.72 30.16 -0.10
C HIS A 48 9.11 31.34 0.80
N HIS A 49 10.01 32.23 0.36
CA HIS A 49 10.42 33.42 1.11
C HIS A 49 9.50 34.65 0.92
N GLY A 50 8.67 34.68 -0.14
CA GLY A 50 7.71 35.77 -0.38
C GLY A 50 6.46 35.77 0.51
N GLY A 51 6.26 34.72 1.34
CA GLY A 51 5.05 34.51 2.15
C GLY A 51 5.08 35.08 3.58
N HIS A 52 6.22 35.58 4.06
CA HIS A 52 6.39 36.06 5.45
C HIS A 52 6.80 37.55 5.53
N GLY A 53 6.05 38.41 4.83
CA GLY A 53 6.37 39.84 4.77
C GLY A 53 5.16 40.77 4.90
N ALA A 54 4.10 40.41 5.61
CA ALA A 54 3.01 41.37 5.92
C ALA A 54 2.03 40.86 7.00
N ALA A 55 2.48 40.81 8.26
CA ALA A 55 1.60 40.98 9.43
C ALA A 55 2.45 41.05 10.69
N ASN A 56 2.72 42.26 11.16
CA ASN A 56 2.68 42.69 12.57
C ASN A 56 3.46 43.99 12.72
N ALA A 57 2.80 45.08 12.34
CA ALA A 57 3.12 46.40 12.86
C ALA A 57 1.82 46.98 13.42
N HIS A 58 1.57 46.75 14.71
CA HIS A 58 0.83 47.66 15.58
C HIS A 58 1.25 47.35 17.03
N GLY A 59 1.85 48.34 17.67
CA GLY A 59 2.31 48.29 19.06
C GLY A 59 1.23 48.69 20.07
N ASP A 60 1.63 48.49 21.34
CA ASP A 60 1.10 49.01 22.63
C ASP A 60 -0.40 48.87 22.89
N ASP A 61 -0.88 48.49 24.08
CA ASP A 61 -0.32 48.60 25.42
C ASP A 61 -1.19 47.76 26.38
N THR A 62 -0.72 47.63 27.63
CA THR A 62 -1.42 47.27 28.89
C THR A 62 -1.07 45.94 29.57
N HIS A 63 -0.28 46.14 30.63
CA HIS A 63 -0.05 45.35 31.84
C HIS A 63 -1.22 44.49 32.34
N HIS A 64 -0.92 43.32 32.91
CA HIS A 64 -1.06 43.08 34.35
C HIS A 64 -0.33 41.79 34.79
N SER A 65 0.56 41.96 35.75
CA SER A 65 1.26 40.94 36.53
C SER A 65 0.30 40.12 37.41
N ALA A 66 0.61 38.85 37.66
CA ALA A 66 0.66 38.29 39.01
C ALA A 66 1.30 36.89 39.00
N ASP A 67 2.10 36.67 40.04
CA ASP A 67 3.06 35.61 40.27
C ASP A 67 2.52 34.18 40.32
N VAL A 68 3.40 33.27 39.90
CA VAL A 68 3.42 31.86 40.27
C VAL A 68 4.19 31.73 41.58
N GLN A 69 3.57 31.17 42.61
CA GLN A 69 4.30 30.55 43.72
C GLN A 69 3.87 29.09 43.88
N SER A 70 4.89 28.24 43.77
CA SER A 70 4.97 26.87 44.25
C SER A 70 4.70 26.78 45.74
N GLU A 71 4.08 25.70 46.20
CA GLU A 71 4.65 24.88 47.28
C GLU A 71 3.91 23.54 47.46
N SER A 72 4.72 22.54 47.80
CA SER A 72 4.41 21.14 48.02
C SER A 72 4.15 20.81 49.49
N HIS A 73 3.66 19.57 49.73
CA HIS A 73 3.53 18.82 50.99
C HIS A 73 2.21 19.08 51.75
N LYS A 74 1.53 18.09 52.36
CA LYS A 74 1.99 16.86 53.01
C LYS A 74 0.79 15.93 53.27
N GLU A 75 1.07 14.63 53.42
CA GLU A 75 0.18 13.57 53.90
C GLU A 75 -0.37 13.87 55.32
N GLU A 76 -1.60 13.43 55.64
CA GLU A 76 -1.80 12.41 56.68
C GLU A 76 -3.23 11.83 56.75
N LYS A 77 -3.23 10.61 57.31
CA LYS A 77 -4.25 9.57 57.49
C LYS A 77 -5.53 9.94 58.26
N LYS A 78 -6.54 9.08 58.00
CA LYS A 78 -7.27 8.17 58.94
C LYS A 78 -8.78 8.40 59.16
N SER A 79 -9.53 7.34 58.81
CA SER A 79 -10.65 6.67 59.54
C SER A 79 -11.92 7.50 59.82
N GLU A 80 -13.14 6.98 59.73
CA GLU A 80 -13.68 5.66 60.12
C GLU A 80 -15.14 5.57 59.60
N GLU A 81 -15.62 4.33 59.36
CA GLU A 81 -16.98 3.78 59.63
C GLU A 81 -18.27 4.58 59.22
N HIS A 82 -19.38 3.98 58.74
CA HIS A 82 -20.01 2.72 59.12
C HIS A 82 -21.27 2.45 58.25
N VAL A 83 -21.61 1.15 58.09
CA VAL A 83 -22.96 0.51 57.93
C VAL A 83 -23.87 0.95 56.77
N GLY A 84 -24.50 0.08 55.98
CA GLY A 84 -24.69 -1.38 56.03
C GLY A 84 -26.07 -1.76 55.46
N ALA A 85 -26.29 -3.08 55.42
CA ALA A 85 -27.49 -3.85 55.00
C ALA A 85 -27.58 -4.18 53.50
N ALA A 86 -27.20 -5.39 53.06
CA ALA A 86 -27.79 -6.74 53.28
C ALA A 86 -28.90 -7.04 52.26
N ALA A 87 -28.80 -8.03 51.36
CA ALA A 87 -28.49 -9.47 51.46
C ALA A 87 -29.72 -10.36 51.74
N ALA A 88 -29.79 -11.47 50.98
CA ALA A 88 -30.44 -12.77 51.23
C ALA A 88 -30.91 -13.35 49.87
N ASP A 89 -30.76 -14.61 49.49
CA ASP A 89 -30.37 -15.86 50.17
C ASP A 89 -30.03 -16.91 49.07
N HIS A 90 -28.90 -17.63 49.16
CA HIS A 90 -28.69 -18.98 49.72
C HIS A 90 -29.31 -20.18 48.95
N LYS A 91 -28.45 -21.13 48.54
CA LYS A 91 -28.43 -22.51 49.10
C LYS A 91 -27.24 -23.38 48.64
N ASP A 92 -26.76 -24.12 49.64
CA ASP A 92 -25.68 -25.09 49.77
C ASP A 92 -25.77 -26.38 48.91
N ALA A 93 -24.63 -27.05 48.68
CA ALA A 93 -24.17 -28.25 49.45
C ALA A 93 -23.29 -29.23 48.62
N ALA A 94 -22.46 -30.00 49.34
CA ALA A 94 -21.22 -30.66 48.91
C ALA A 94 -21.26 -32.21 48.81
N SER A 95 -20.05 -32.81 48.67
CA SER A 95 -19.60 -34.23 48.85
C SER A 95 -19.64 -35.15 47.60
N SER A 96 -18.72 -36.09 47.32
CA SER A 96 -17.44 -36.61 47.89
C SER A 96 -16.78 -37.66 46.95
N GLU A 97 -15.44 -37.85 47.03
CA GLU A 97 -14.56 -39.08 46.95
C GLU A 97 -14.79 -40.21 45.89
N HIS A 98 -13.84 -41.03 45.36
CA HIS A 98 -12.42 -41.42 45.62
C HIS A 98 -11.83 -42.31 44.46
N LYS A 99 -10.49 -42.24 44.22
CA LYS A 99 -9.44 -43.26 43.83
C LYS A 99 -9.63 -44.21 42.60
N GLU A 100 -8.63 -44.66 41.81
CA GLU A 100 -7.22 -45.12 42.01
C GLU A 100 -6.52 -45.23 40.60
N ALA A 101 -5.39 -44.56 40.30
CA ALA A 101 -3.96 -45.00 40.25
C ALA A 101 -3.58 -46.21 39.35
N ASP A 102 -2.65 -46.02 38.40
CA ASP A 102 -1.35 -46.74 38.40
C ASP A 102 -0.23 -46.11 37.52
N HIS A 103 1.01 -46.38 37.94
CA HIS A 103 2.29 -45.70 37.63
C HIS A 103 3.08 -46.24 36.41
N LYS A 104 4.01 -45.40 35.89
CA LYS A 104 5.46 -45.72 35.83
C LYS A 104 6.33 -44.48 35.55
N SER A 105 7.29 -44.24 36.44
CA SER A 105 8.41 -43.30 36.31
C SER A 105 9.72 -44.09 36.15
N GLU A 106 10.76 -43.43 35.64
CA GLU A 106 12.14 -43.64 36.09
C GLU A 106 12.96 -42.36 35.80
N ALA A 107 13.73 -41.94 36.80
CA ALA A 107 14.63 -40.80 36.83
C ALA A 107 15.91 -41.23 37.58
N HIS A 108 17.06 -40.64 37.25
CA HIS A 108 18.31 -40.63 38.04
C HIS A 108 19.30 -39.66 37.36
N THR A 109 20.18 -38.86 37.98
CA THR A 109 20.35 -38.24 39.32
C THR A 109 21.52 -37.23 39.19
N GLU A 110 21.58 -36.25 40.09
CA GLU A 110 22.59 -35.18 40.24
C GLU A 110 24.05 -35.62 40.50
N LYS A 111 25.02 -34.71 40.28
CA LYS A 111 25.88 -34.15 41.36
C LYS A 111 26.80 -33.00 40.91
N VAL A 112 26.88 -31.99 41.78
CA VAL A 112 27.88 -30.91 41.86
C VAL A 112 29.06 -31.39 42.70
N ASP A 113 30.29 -31.03 42.34
CA ASP A 113 31.39 -30.90 43.31
C ASP A 113 32.38 -29.82 42.88
N SER A 114 32.92 -29.13 43.88
CA SER A 114 33.83 -27.99 43.82
C SER A 114 35.19 -28.39 44.39
N THR A 115 36.31 -27.93 43.82
CA THR A 115 37.59 -27.90 44.55
C THR A 115 38.57 -26.87 43.99
N HIS A 116 39.20 -26.15 44.92
CA HIS A 116 40.22 -25.11 44.77
C HIS A 116 41.60 -25.65 44.35
N HIS A 117 42.42 -24.80 43.72
CA HIS A 117 43.85 -24.69 44.05
C HIS A 117 44.40 -23.28 43.77
N GLU A 118 45.01 -22.72 44.82
CA GLU A 118 46.01 -21.64 44.99
C GLU A 118 47.10 -21.55 43.87
N SER A 119 47.88 -20.50 43.61
CA SER A 119 48.23 -19.22 44.30
C SER A 119 49.19 -18.36 43.43
N ALA A 120 49.35 -17.09 43.84
CA ALA A 120 50.57 -16.24 43.85
C ALA A 120 50.85 -15.22 42.72
N ASP A 121 50.63 -13.94 43.10
CA ASP A 121 51.52 -12.76 43.04
C ASP A 121 52.10 -12.22 41.71
N ALA A 122 51.76 -10.96 41.38
CA ALA A 122 52.61 -9.79 41.70
C ALA A 122 52.10 -8.42 41.13
N VAL A 123 51.80 -7.50 42.06
CA VAL A 123 52.24 -6.07 42.14
C VAL A 123 51.78 -5.01 41.11
N HIS A 124 50.85 -4.16 41.58
CA HIS A 124 50.85 -2.68 41.70
C HIS A 124 51.56 -1.80 40.64
N GLU A 125 50.81 -0.82 40.08
CA GLU A 125 50.98 0.60 40.45
C GLU A 125 49.78 1.46 40.00
N THR A 126 49.16 2.12 40.98
CA THR A 126 48.17 3.19 40.86
C THR A 126 48.90 4.54 40.89
N LYS A 127 48.45 5.50 40.07
CA LYS A 127 48.61 6.94 40.37
C LYS A 127 47.33 7.69 40.06
N GLU A 128 46.76 8.23 41.13
CA GLU A 128 45.70 9.24 41.18
C GLU A 128 46.31 10.66 41.21
N GLU A 129 45.41 11.64 41.09
CA GLU A 129 45.55 13.10 41.34
C GLU A 129 46.10 13.94 40.16
N THR A 130 45.57 15.14 39.84
CA THR A 130 44.72 16.10 40.57
C THR A 130 44.15 17.15 39.59
N HIS A 131 43.00 17.74 39.95
CA HIS A 131 42.45 18.96 39.36
C HIS A 131 43.36 20.19 39.55
N LYS A 132 43.46 21.04 38.53
CA LYS A 132 43.77 22.48 38.67
C LYS A 132 43.02 23.30 37.60
N GLU A 133 42.13 24.16 38.06
CA GLU A 133 41.67 25.35 37.34
C GLU A 133 42.86 26.29 37.05
N THR A 134 42.88 26.93 35.88
CA THR A 134 43.25 28.35 35.75
C THR A 134 42.94 28.92 34.35
N ALA A 135 42.13 29.97 34.37
CA ALA A 135 42.25 31.23 33.63
C ALA A 135 42.14 31.26 32.08
N HIS A 136 41.14 32.05 31.67
CA HIS A 136 40.94 32.68 30.37
C HIS A 136 42.20 33.33 29.78
N ALA A 137 42.42 33.11 28.48
CA ALA A 137 43.14 34.02 27.61
C ALA A 137 42.43 34.07 26.25
N GLU A 138 41.84 35.22 25.93
CA GLU A 138 41.28 35.56 24.62
C GLU A 138 42.40 35.58 23.56
N ALA A 139 42.15 34.96 22.41
CA ALA A 139 42.95 35.12 21.20
C ALA A 139 42.01 35.49 20.03
N PRO A 140 42.44 36.39 19.13
CA PRO A 140 41.54 37.18 18.30
C PRO A 140 40.97 36.38 17.12
N VAL A 141 39.71 36.71 16.83
CA VAL A 141 38.97 36.31 15.64
C VAL A 141 39.69 36.85 14.40
N ALA A 142 40.23 35.95 13.58
CA ALA A 142 40.57 36.24 12.21
C ALA A 142 39.48 35.64 11.31
N HIS A 143 38.65 36.52 10.76
CA HIS A 143 37.74 36.22 9.66
C HIS A 143 38.54 35.68 8.48
N HIS A 144 38.40 34.39 8.20
CA HIS A 144 38.66 33.86 6.87
C HIS A 144 37.30 33.71 6.17
N ASP A 145 36.93 34.79 5.49
CA ASP A 145 35.87 34.79 4.49
C ASP A 145 36.30 33.94 3.28
N ASN A 146 35.29 33.23 2.73
CA ASN A 146 35.15 32.81 1.33
C ASN A 146 36.15 31.79 0.77
N ALA A 147 35.86 30.49 0.93
CA ALA A 147 36.26 29.44 -0.03
C ALA A 147 35.53 28.08 0.12
N HIS A 148 34.32 27.99 0.71
CA HIS A 148 33.63 26.69 0.90
C HIS A 148 32.17 26.65 0.43
N GLY A 149 31.72 27.59 -0.41
CA GLY A 149 30.31 27.72 -0.81
C GLY A 149 29.92 27.14 -2.18
N GLU A 150 30.87 26.91 -3.09
CA GLU A 150 30.53 26.53 -4.49
C GLU A 150 30.26 25.03 -4.66
N ASP A 151 31.01 24.16 -3.98
CA ASP A 151 30.96 22.69 -4.20
C ASP A 151 29.69 22.03 -3.62
N HIS A 152 29.21 22.52 -2.46
CA HIS A 152 28.00 21.98 -1.83
C HIS A 152 26.70 22.39 -2.57
N GLY A 153 26.67 23.57 -3.19
CA GLY A 153 25.51 24.04 -3.94
C GLY A 153 25.28 23.25 -5.23
N ASP A 154 26.37 22.88 -5.91
CA ASP A 154 26.31 22.14 -7.18
C ASP A 154 25.86 20.69 -6.99
N HIS A 155 26.32 20.00 -5.94
CA HIS A 155 25.83 18.66 -5.61
C HIS A 155 24.35 18.63 -5.21
N HIS A 156 23.87 19.61 -4.44
CA HIS A 156 22.45 19.73 -4.12
C HIS A 156 21.59 19.96 -5.38
N ALA A 157 22.06 20.80 -6.30
CA ALA A 157 21.38 21.05 -7.57
C ALA A 157 21.36 19.80 -8.45
N GLU A 158 22.43 19.01 -8.48
CA GLU A 158 22.51 17.76 -9.25
C GLU A 158 21.53 16.70 -8.72
N HIS A 159 21.47 16.51 -7.41
CA HIS A 159 20.48 15.61 -6.79
C HIS A 159 19.04 16.05 -7.09
N ALA A 160 18.74 17.34 -6.95
CA ALA A 160 17.41 17.87 -7.25
C ALA A 160 17.07 17.74 -8.75
N PHE A 161 18.04 17.95 -9.64
CA PHE A 161 17.87 17.77 -11.08
C PHE A 161 17.43 16.34 -11.42
N HIS A 162 18.12 15.32 -10.89
CA HIS A 162 17.74 13.92 -11.10
C HIS A 162 16.33 13.61 -10.55
N GLN A 163 15.99 14.15 -9.36
CA GLN A 163 14.65 14.01 -8.79
C GLN A 163 13.57 14.63 -9.69
N MET A 164 13.81 15.81 -10.25
CA MET A 164 12.87 16.46 -11.17
C MET A 164 12.73 15.69 -12.48
N GLN A 165 13.82 15.13 -13.03
CA GLN A 165 13.79 14.29 -14.23
C GLN A 165 13.04 12.97 -14.02
N ASN A 166 13.10 12.40 -12.82
CA ASN A 166 12.37 11.18 -12.48
C ASN A 166 10.86 11.42 -12.33
N ARG A 167 10.42 12.64 -12.01
CA ARG A 167 9.01 12.90 -11.68
C ARG A 167 8.01 12.50 -12.77
N PRO A 168 8.22 12.78 -14.07
CA PRO A 168 7.30 12.31 -15.10
C PRO A 168 7.21 10.79 -15.21
N TRP A 169 8.33 10.10 -15.03
CA TRP A 169 8.39 8.65 -15.02
C TRP A 169 7.65 8.09 -13.81
N SER A 170 7.91 8.60 -12.60
CA SER A 170 7.24 8.16 -11.37
C SER A 170 5.74 8.40 -11.41
N ALA A 171 5.28 9.56 -11.90
CA ALA A 171 3.87 9.87 -12.04
C ALA A 171 3.14 8.86 -12.95
N PHE A 172 3.74 8.51 -14.09
CA PHE A 172 3.18 7.49 -14.98
C PHE A 172 3.26 6.08 -14.37
N TYR A 173 4.37 5.76 -13.71
CA TYR A 173 4.65 4.47 -13.11
C TYR A 173 3.68 4.12 -11.97
N VAL A 174 3.37 5.07 -11.07
CA VAL A 174 2.39 4.89 -9.99
C VAL A 174 1.01 4.55 -10.57
N ALA A 175 0.52 5.33 -11.54
CA ALA A 175 -0.79 5.09 -12.15
C ALA A 175 -0.84 3.76 -12.93
N MET A 176 0.25 3.41 -13.61
CA MET A 176 0.39 2.14 -14.32
C MET A 176 0.36 0.95 -13.36
N LEU A 177 1.17 0.97 -12.30
CA LEU A 177 1.20 -0.10 -11.30
C LEU A 177 -0.14 -0.23 -10.58
N PHE A 178 -0.79 0.88 -10.24
CA PHE A 178 -2.12 0.84 -9.64
C PHE A 178 -3.14 0.17 -10.58
N SER A 179 -3.15 0.55 -11.86
CA SER A 179 -4.04 -0.05 -12.86
C SER A 179 -3.76 -1.55 -13.05
N LEU A 180 -2.48 -1.93 -13.11
CA LEU A 180 -2.04 -3.32 -13.26
C LEU A 180 -2.43 -4.17 -12.04
N GLY A 181 -2.04 -3.72 -10.84
CA GLY A 181 -2.25 -4.41 -9.57
C GLY A 181 -3.74 -4.62 -9.28
N VAL A 182 -4.57 -3.58 -9.43
CA VAL A 182 -6.03 -3.70 -9.29
C VAL A 182 -6.60 -4.75 -10.26
N SER A 183 -6.20 -4.70 -11.53
CA SER A 183 -6.71 -5.64 -12.53
C SER A 183 -6.27 -7.08 -12.26
N LEU A 184 -5.04 -7.27 -11.79
CA LEU A 184 -4.48 -8.56 -11.39
C LEU A 184 -5.20 -9.14 -10.18
N LEU A 185 -5.46 -8.34 -9.14
CA LEU A 185 -6.15 -8.79 -7.94
C LEU A 185 -7.63 -9.09 -8.20
N VAL A 186 -8.27 -8.46 -9.19
CA VAL A 186 -9.60 -8.91 -9.65
C VAL A 186 -9.55 -10.32 -10.24
N LEU A 187 -8.49 -10.65 -11.00
CA LEU A 187 -8.30 -12.01 -11.52
C LEU A 187 -8.00 -13.01 -10.39
N ALA A 188 -7.18 -12.61 -9.41
CA ALA A 188 -6.89 -13.41 -8.22
C ALA A 188 -8.15 -13.69 -7.41
N PHE A 189 -8.97 -12.66 -7.15
CA PHE A 189 -10.24 -12.80 -6.45
C PHE A 189 -11.20 -13.71 -7.22
N TYR A 190 -11.33 -13.54 -8.55
CA TYR A 190 -12.11 -14.42 -9.41
C TYR A 190 -11.67 -15.90 -9.30
N ALA A 191 -10.37 -16.16 -9.32
CA ALA A 191 -9.84 -17.51 -9.18
C ALA A 191 -10.11 -18.08 -7.78
N ALA A 192 -9.94 -17.27 -6.73
CA ALA A 192 -10.24 -17.65 -5.36
C ALA A 192 -11.72 -18.02 -5.18
N GLN A 193 -12.65 -17.25 -5.75
CA GLN A 193 -14.09 -17.56 -5.70
C GLN A 193 -14.42 -18.92 -6.34
N ARG A 194 -13.74 -19.27 -7.45
CA ARG A 194 -13.90 -20.59 -8.10
C ARG A 194 -13.35 -21.73 -7.26
N ILE A 195 -12.20 -21.53 -6.62
CA ILE A 195 -11.56 -22.53 -5.74
C ILE A 195 -12.41 -22.75 -4.49
N ALA A 196 -12.99 -21.68 -3.95
CA ALA A 196 -13.84 -21.74 -2.77
C ALA A 196 -15.23 -22.32 -3.03
N HIS A 197 -15.58 -22.62 -4.30
CA HIS A 197 -16.94 -23.02 -4.70
C HIS A 197 -18.01 -22.04 -4.19
N ALA A 198 -17.72 -20.74 -4.28
CA ALA A 198 -18.63 -19.72 -3.79
C ALA A 198 -19.87 -19.60 -4.70
N GLY A 199 -21.04 -19.86 -4.12
CA GLY A 199 -22.32 -19.79 -4.83
C GLY A 199 -22.77 -18.40 -5.20
N TRP A 200 -22.61 -17.43 -4.31
CA TRP A 200 -23.13 -16.06 -4.50
C TRP A 200 -22.43 -15.28 -5.63
N SER A 201 -21.16 -15.56 -5.91
CA SER A 201 -20.33 -14.72 -6.78
C SER A 201 -20.37 -15.12 -8.26
N VAL A 202 -21.03 -16.23 -8.60
CA VAL A 202 -21.06 -16.79 -9.96
C VAL A 202 -21.63 -15.80 -10.97
N VAL A 203 -22.71 -15.11 -10.62
CA VAL A 203 -23.32 -14.08 -11.48
C VAL A 203 -22.38 -12.90 -11.79
N LEU A 204 -21.34 -12.70 -10.97
CA LEU A 204 -20.36 -11.63 -11.12
C LEU A 204 -19.12 -12.05 -11.93
N PHE A 205 -18.95 -13.34 -12.23
CA PHE A 205 -17.74 -13.87 -12.89
C PHE A 205 -17.43 -13.20 -14.22
N ARG A 206 -18.45 -12.91 -15.03
CA ARG A 206 -18.26 -12.23 -16.33
C ARG A 206 -17.81 -10.78 -16.18
N VAL A 207 -18.19 -10.13 -15.07
CA VAL A 207 -17.74 -8.78 -14.73
C VAL A 207 -16.26 -8.80 -14.33
N MET A 208 -15.86 -9.71 -13.44
CA MET A 208 -14.46 -9.87 -13.02
C MET A 208 -13.54 -10.25 -14.20
N GLU A 209 -13.99 -11.16 -15.06
CA GLU A 209 -13.31 -11.56 -16.30
C GLU A 209 -13.15 -10.41 -17.31
N ALA A 210 -14.11 -9.48 -17.34
CA ALA A 210 -14.04 -8.29 -18.17
C ALA A 210 -13.08 -7.24 -17.60
N ILE A 211 -13.11 -7.03 -16.29
CA ILE A 211 -12.18 -6.11 -15.61
C ILE A 211 -10.72 -6.58 -15.77
N SER A 212 -10.46 -7.88 -15.56
CA SER A 212 -9.12 -8.46 -15.78
C SER A 212 -8.63 -8.42 -17.24
N ASN A 213 -9.49 -8.03 -18.20
CA ASN A 213 -9.05 -7.70 -19.56
C ASN A 213 -8.13 -6.46 -19.61
N ASN A 214 -8.11 -5.64 -18.56
CA ASN A 214 -7.20 -4.50 -18.52
C ASN A 214 -5.73 -4.92 -18.33
N ILE A 215 -5.46 -6.09 -17.74
CA ILE A 215 -4.10 -6.62 -17.49
C ILE A 215 -3.26 -6.59 -18.75
N HIS A 216 -3.77 -7.11 -19.88
CA HIS A 216 -2.94 -7.24 -21.09
C HIS A 216 -2.64 -5.91 -21.76
N TYR A 217 -3.50 -4.89 -21.60
CA TYR A 217 -3.23 -3.55 -22.12
C TYR A 217 -2.17 -2.84 -21.26
N VAL A 218 -2.34 -2.87 -19.94
CA VAL A 218 -1.38 -2.24 -19.01
C VAL A 218 -0.02 -2.95 -19.06
N SER A 219 -0.01 -4.28 -19.26
CA SER A 219 1.23 -5.05 -19.44
C SER A 219 2.06 -4.57 -20.63
N ILE A 220 1.45 -4.07 -21.71
CA ILE A 220 2.19 -3.50 -22.85
C ILE A 220 2.94 -2.25 -22.41
N PHE A 221 2.29 -1.35 -21.67
CA PHE A 221 2.95 -0.16 -21.12
C PHE A 221 4.05 -0.53 -20.12
N MET A 222 3.81 -1.55 -19.28
CA MET A 222 4.83 -2.03 -18.34
C MET A 222 6.04 -2.62 -19.06
N ILE A 223 5.85 -3.38 -20.15
CA ILE A 223 6.96 -3.90 -20.98
C ILE A 223 7.75 -2.74 -21.60
N ILE A 224 7.07 -1.72 -22.13
CA ILE A 224 7.73 -0.53 -22.68
C ILE A 224 8.53 0.17 -21.58
N PHE A 225 7.96 0.35 -20.39
CA PHE A 225 8.65 0.94 -19.25
C PHE A 225 9.91 0.13 -18.86
N ILE A 226 9.79 -1.20 -18.74
CA ILE A 226 10.93 -2.11 -18.46
C ILE A 226 12.04 -1.94 -19.51
N ILE A 227 11.71 -1.91 -20.80
CA ILE A 227 12.68 -1.72 -21.88
C ILE A 227 13.38 -0.37 -21.74
N LEU A 228 12.63 0.71 -21.50
CA LEU A 228 13.19 2.05 -21.36
C LEU A 228 14.07 2.19 -20.11
N THR A 229 13.71 1.53 -19.01
CA THR A 229 14.55 1.47 -17.79
C THR A 229 15.83 0.69 -18.04
N VAL A 230 15.78 -0.46 -18.72
CA VAL A 230 16.98 -1.24 -19.10
C VAL A 230 17.89 -0.46 -20.06
N MET A 231 17.32 0.42 -20.88
CA MET A 231 18.05 1.33 -21.78
C MET A 231 18.51 2.63 -21.08
N HIS A 232 18.43 2.70 -19.75
CA HIS A 232 18.82 3.86 -18.94
C HIS A 232 18.15 5.18 -19.34
N GLN A 233 16.90 5.12 -19.83
CA GLN A 233 16.10 6.31 -20.17
C GLN A 233 15.46 6.96 -18.94
N ASN A 234 15.52 6.29 -17.79
CA ASN A 234 15.09 6.79 -16.48
C ASN A 234 15.97 6.22 -15.37
N HIS A 235 15.96 6.88 -14.21
CA HIS A 235 16.80 6.55 -13.06
C HIS A 235 15.95 6.30 -11.80
N LEU A 236 14.88 5.50 -11.95
CA LEU A 236 13.96 5.18 -10.85
C LEU A 236 14.53 4.16 -9.86
N PHE A 237 15.48 3.35 -10.31
CA PHE A 237 16.11 2.29 -9.53
C PHE A 237 17.58 2.64 -9.32
N PRO A 238 17.98 3.19 -8.15
CA PRO A 238 19.34 3.67 -7.91
C PRO A 238 20.41 2.60 -8.12
N TRP A 239 20.07 1.34 -7.83
CA TRP A 239 20.98 0.20 -8.02
C TRP A 239 21.30 -0.11 -9.50
N MET A 240 20.56 0.46 -10.46
CA MET A 240 20.85 0.33 -11.89
C MET A 240 21.85 1.38 -12.40
N ALA A 241 22.32 2.29 -11.55
CA ALA A 241 23.32 3.28 -11.94
C ALA A 241 24.68 2.65 -12.24
N ASP A 242 25.45 3.32 -13.10
CA ASP A 242 26.77 2.84 -13.50
C ASP A 242 27.75 2.81 -12.32
N GLY A 243 28.45 1.68 -12.21
CA GLY A 243 29.50 1.49 -11.21
C GLY A 243 29.02 1.08 -9.82
N VAL A 244 27.72 0.87 -9.58
CA VAL A 244 27.19 0.42 -8.27
C VAL A 244 27.78 -0.92 -7.82
N PHE A 245 28.05 -1.83 -8.76
CA PHE A 245 28.60 -3.17 -8.50
C PHE A 245 30.11 -3.27 -8.75
N ASP A 246 30.79 -2.17 -9.08
CA ASP A 246 32.24 -2.18 -9.37
C ASP A 246 33.00 -1.63 -8.17
N THR A 247 33.79 -2.48 -7.51
CA THR A 247 34.62 -2.11 -6.34
C THR A 247 35.61 -0.97 -6.57
N GLN A 248 35.90 -0.62 -7.83
CA GLN A 248 36.82 0.47 -8.20
C GLN A 248 36.08 1.78 -8.53
N SER A 249 34.76 1.76 -8.61
CA SER A 249 33.93 2.92 -8.94
C SER A 249 33.71 3.82 -7.72
N PRO A 250 33.65 5.16 -7.89
CA PRO A 250 33.20 6.06 -6.82
C PRO A 250 31.75 5.82 -6.41
N ASN A 251 30.93 5.20 -7.26
CA ASN A 251 29.53 4.88 -7.00
C ASN A 251 29.33 3.48 -6.38
N TYR A 252 30.41 2.78 -6.02
CA TYR A 252 30.34 1.43 -5.48
C TYR A 252 29.52 1.38 -4.18
N ASP A 253 28.54 0.48 -4.14
CA ASP A 253 27.71 0.27 -2.95
C ASP A 253 27.84 -1.18 -2.44
N PRO A 254 28.54 -1.40 -1.30
CA PRO A 254 28.76 -2.75 -0.76
C PRO A 254 27.49 -3.40 -0.18
N ILE A 255 26.44 -2.64 0.13
CA ILE A 255 25.18 -3.18 0.62
C ILE A 255 24.36 -3.71 -0.56
N VAL A 256 24.32 -2.95 -1.65
CA VAL A 256 23.63 -3.36 -2.89
C VAL A 256 24.38 -4.49 -3.58
N ASP A 257 25.71 -4.47 -3.60
CA ASP A 257 26.50 -5.55 -4.20
C ASP A 257 26.25 -6.90 -3.51
N LYS A 258 26.04 -6.94 -2.20
CA LYS A 258 25.63 -8.20 -1.51
C LYS A 258 24.30 -8.77 -2.01
N LYS A 259 23.48 -7.97 -2.69
CA LYS A 259 22.18 -8.35 -3.26
C LYS A 259 22.26 -8.61 -4.77
N HIS A 260 23.44 -8.57 -5.40
CA HIS A 260 23.64 -8.67 -6.87
C HIS A 260 22.99 -9.91 -7.50
N TRP A 261 22.91 -11.03 -6.76
CA TRP A 261 22.29 -12.27 -7.27
C TRP A 261 20.80 -12.06 -7.64
N TRP A 262 20.10 -11.16 -6.92
CA TRP A 262 18.72 -10.78 -7.19
C TRP A 262 18.64 -9.46 -7.95
N MET A 263 19.37 -8.45 -7.48
CA MET A 263 19.41 -7.08 -8.00
C MET A 263 20.46 -6.99 -9.11
N ASN A 264 20.07 -7.39 -10.31
CA ASN A 264 20.85 -7.19 -11.52
C ASN A 264 19.89 -6.96 -12.70
N VAL A 265 20.31 -6.14 -13.66
CA VAL A 265 19.44 -5.69 -14.77
C VAL A 265 18.90 -6.86 -15.59
N PRO A 266 19.71 -7.87 -16.02
CA PRO A 266 19.19 -9.00 -16.79
C PRO A 266 18.17 -9.84 -16.02
N GLY A 267 18.47 -10.16 -14.76
CA GLY A 267 17.60 -10.95 -13.89
C GLY A 267 16.29 -10.25 -13.58
N TRP A 268 16.35 -8.95 -13.24
CA TRP A 268 15.16 -8.11 -13.01
C TRP A 268 14.26 -8.04 -14.25
N ALA A 269 14.85 -7.85 -15.44
CA ALA A 269 14.11 -7.80 -16.69
C ALA A 269 13.45 -9.15 -17.01
N ILE A 270 14.20 -10.27 -16.92
CA ILE A 270 13.68 -11.61 -17.18
C ILE A 270 12.53 -11.93 -16.23
N ARG A 271 12.71 -11.69 -14.92
CA ARG A 271 11.67 -11.90 -13.90
C ARG A 271 10.42 -11.09 -14.21
N SER A 272 10.58 -9.80 -14.52
CA SER A 272 9.46 -8.92 -14.88
C SER A 272 8.67 -9.43 -16.09
N ILE A 273 9.36 -9.90 -17.13
CA ILE A 273 8.70 -10.51 -18.31
C ILE A 273 8.00 -11.82 -17.96
N VAL A 274 8.59 -12.65 -17.09
CA VAL A 274 7.97 -13.89 -16.61
C VAL A 274 6.66 -13.60 -15.84
N TYR A 275 6.66 -12.61 -14.94
CA TYR A 275 5.47 -12.21 -14.19
C TYR A 275 4.34 -11.80 -15.13
N LEU A 276 4.61 -10.83 -16.02
CA LEU A 276 3.63 -10.30 -16.96
C LEU A 276 3.12 -11.38 -17.92
N THR A 277 4.02 -12.21 -18.45
CA THR A 277 3.64 -13.30 -19.37
C THR A 277 2.77 -14.31 -18.64
N GLY A 278 3.17 -14.75 -17.45
CA GLY A 278 2.42 -15.72 -16.65
C GLY A 278 1.00 -15.23 -16.35
N TRP A 279 0.85 -14.00 -15.83
CA TRP A 279 -0.46 -13.43 -15.52
C TRP A 279 -1.35 -13.32 -16.76
N ASN A 280 -0.80 -12.87 -17.89
CA ASN A 280 -1.56 -12.78 -19.15
C ASN A 280 -1.97 -14.16 -19.68
N VAL A 281 -1.07 -15.13 -19.67
CA VAL A 281 -1.35 -16.51 -20.10
C VAL A 281 -2.52 -17.09 -19.30
N PHE A 282 -2.46 -17.01 -17.96
CA PHE A 282 -3.55 -17.49 -17.11
C PHE A 282 -4.86 -16.74 -17.40
N ARG A 283 -4.81 -15.41 -17.53
CA ARG A 283 -5.96 -14.58 -17.85
C ARG A 283 -6.65 -15.02 -19.15
N PHE A 284 -5.89 -15.21 -20.23
CA PHE A 284 -6.44 -15.62 -21.53
C PHE A 284 -7.01 -17.03 -21.49
N ILE A 285 -6.31 -17.97 -20.82
CA ILE A 285 -6.77 -19.36 -20.67
C ILE A 285 -8.09 -19.41 -19.87
N LEU A 286 -8.13 -18.76 -18.70
CA LEU A 286 -9.30 -18.74 -17.81
C LEU A 286 -10.51 -18.13 -18.53
N ARG A 287 -10.35 -16.98 -19.19
CA ARG A 287 -11.44 -16.34 -19.94
C ARG A 287 -11.96 -17.23 -21.07
N ARG A 288 -11.06 -17.78 -21.89
CA ARG A 288 -11.43 -18.63 -23.03
C ARG A 288 -12.20 -19.87 -22.56
N LYS A 289 -11.68 -20.56 -21.55
CA LYS A 289 -12.30 -21.77 -21.00
C LYS A 289 -13.60 -21.45 -20.27
N SER A 290 -13.71 -20.32 -19.58
CA SER A 290 -14.98 -19.94 -18.95
C SER A 290 -16.06 -19.64 -19.98
N ILE A 291 -15.75 -19.09 -21.16
CA ILE A 291 -16.72 -18.94 -22.25
C ILE A 291 -17.13 -20.31 -22.80
N GLN A 292 -16.17 -21.21 -23.00
CA GLN A 292 -16.46 -22.58 -23.44
C GLN A 292 -17.36 -23.34 -22.45
N GLN A 293 -17.25 -23.04 -21.14
CA GLN A 293 -18.05 -23.67 -20.09
C GLN A 293 -19.54 -23.35 -20.20
N ASP A 294 -19.96 -22.35 -20.99
CA ASP A 294 -21.38 -22.02 -21.16
C ASP A 294 -22.20 -23.17 -21.77
N ASN A 295 -21.55 -24.21 -22.31
CA ASN A 295 -22.18 -25.45 -22.75
C ASN A 295 -22.62 -26.40 -21.61
N GLY A 296 -22.25 -26.11 -20.35
CA GLY A 296 -22.58 -26.95 -19.18
C GLY A 296 -21.64 -28.12 -18.92
N ASP A 297 -20.48 -28.21 -19.59
CA ASP A 297 -19.54 -29.32 -19.40
C ASP A 297 -18.84 -29.29 -18.02
N LEU A 298 -19.16 -30.27 -17.17
CA LEU A 298 -18.56 -30.43 -15.85
C LEU A 298 -17.05 -30.75 -15.90
N LYS A 299 -16.54 -31.35 -16.97
CA LYS A 299 -15.10 -31.57 -17.14
C LYS A 299 -14.37 -30.24 -17.27
N LEU A 300 -14.98 -29.29 -17.99
CA LEU A 300 -14.45 -27.96 -18.16
C LEU A 300 -14.53 -27.14 -16.88
N HIS A 301 -15.59 -27.32 -16.07
CA HIS A 301 -15.67 -26.74 -14.72
C HIS A 301 -14.50 -27.21 -13.83
N LYS A 302 -14.24 -28.53 -13.76
CA LYS A 302 -13.10 -29.09 -13.02
C LYS A 302 -11.76 -28.61 -13.57
N ASN A 303 -11.64 -28.47 -14.88
CA ASN A 303 -10.43 -27.96 -15.50
C ASN A 303 -10.17 -26.49 -15.14
N LEU A 304 -11.21 -25.64 -15.14
CA LEU A 304 -11.12 -24.26 -14.68
C LEU A 304 -10.71 -24.16 -13.22
N TYR A 305 -11.26 -25.02 -12.34
CA TYR A 305 -10.82 -25.13 -10.95
C TYR A 305 -9.32 -25.40 -10.85
N ASN A 306 -8.81 -26.43 -11.54
CA ASN A 306 -7.38 -26.78 -11.50
C ASN A 306 -6.49 -25.64 -12.03
N ILE A 307 -6.92 -24.95 -13.09
CA ILE A 307 -6.20 -23.80 -13.64
C ILE A 307 -6.22 -22.63 -12.66
N SER A 308 -7.34 -22.38 -11.98
CA SER A 308 -7.44 -21.37 -10.92
C SER A 308 -6.51 -21.68 -9.75
N VAL A 309 -6.41 -22.94 -9.31
CA VAL A 309 -5.44 -23.36 -8.28
C VAL A 309 -4.00 -23.07 -8.73
N GLY A 310 -3.64 -23.51 -9.95
CA GLY A 310 -2.30 -23.25 -10.50
C GLY A 310 -1.99 -21.75 -10.63
N PHE A 311 -2.99 -20.96 -11.05
CA PHE A 311 -2.85 -19.51 -11.13
C PHE A 311 -2.63 -18.88 -9.75
N VAL A 312 -3.41 -19.24 -8.72
CA VAL A 312 -3.28 -18.66 -7.38
C VAL A 312 -1.91 -18.96 -6.78
N VAL A 313 -1.38 -20.18 -6.95
CA VAL A 313 -0.03 -20.52 -6.50
C VAL A 313 1.03 -19.68 -7.22
N PHE A 314 0.94 -19.59 -8.56
CA PHE A 314 1.84 -18.74 -9.34
C PHE A 314 1.73 -17.27 -8.94
N PHE A 315 0.50 -16.77 -8.78
CA PHE A 315 0.20 -15.39 -8.40
C PHE A 315 0.80 -15.03 -7.06
N MET A 316 0.60 -15.83 -6.01
CA MET A 316 1.13 -15.52 -4.67
C MET A 316 2.65 -15.35 -4.67
N VAL A 317 3.38 -16.21 -5.40
CA VAL A 317 4.84 -16.12 -5.50
C VAL A 317 5.26 -14.94 -6.37
N SER A 318 4.69 -14.83 -7.58
CA SER A 318 5.08 -13.78 -8.54
C SER A 318 4.67 -12.38 -8.11
N GLU A 319 3.57 -12.21 -7.39
CA GLU A 319 3.13 -10.92 -6.83
C GLU A 319 4.11 -10.44 -5.77
N SER A 320 4.49 -11.30 -4.82
CA SER A 320 5.42 -10.90 -3.76
C SER A 320 6.80 -10.56 -4.33
N MET A 321 7.29 -11.36 -5.29
CA MET A 321 8.54 -11.06 -5.99
C MET A 321 8.45 -9.78 -6.84
N ALA A 322 7.31 -9.52 -7.48
CA ALA A 322 7.07 -8.27 -8.20
C ALA A 322 7.05 -7.07 -7.26
N SER A 323 6.44 -7.19 -6.07
CA SER A 323 6.46 -6.14 -5.05
C SER A 323 7.88 -5.83 -4.57
N TRP A 324 8.75 -6.84 -4.47
CA TRP A 324 10.18 -6.63 -4.21
C TRP A 324 10.89 -5.95 -5.38
N ASP A 325 10.67 -6.41 -6.62
CA ASP A 325 11.37 -5.91 -7.80
C ASP A 325 10.93 -4.50 -8.24
N TRP A 326 9.64 -4.19 -8.11
CA TRP A 326 9.02 -3.01 -8.74
C TRP A 326 8.74 -1.86 -7.79
N ILE A 327 8.68 -2.13 -6.48
CA ILE A 327 8.39 -1.11 -5.48
C ILE A 327 9.49 -1.07 -4.43
N MET A 328 9.77 -2.18 -3.73
CA MET A 328 10.81 -2.19 -2.69
C MET A 328 12.20 -1.91 -3.26
N GLY A 329 12.49 -2.42 -4.47
CA GLY A 329 13.76 -2.22 -5.17
C GLY A 329 14.07 -0.77 -5.54
N ILE A 330 13.15 0.17 -5.36
CA ILE A 330 13.42 1.62 -5.49
C ILE A 330 14.36 2.08 -4.36
N ASP A 331 14.22 1.51 -3.17
CA ASP A 331 15.05 1.80 -2.01
C ASP A 331 15.88 0.55 -1.65
N PRO A 332 17.08 0.40 -2.22
CA PRO A 332 17.84 -0.84 -2.11
C PRO A 332 18.52 -1.01 -0.74
N HIS A 333 18.55 0.02 0.10
CA HIS A 333 19.04 -0.04 1.48
C HIS A 333 17.96 -0.46 2.47
N TRP A 334 16.70 -0.28 2.11
CA TRP A 334 15.57 -0.70 2.93
C TRP A 334 15.08 -2.11 2.59
N PHE A 335 14.56 -2.83 3.59
CA PHE A 335 13.88 -4.10 3.38
C PHE A 335 12.80 -4.33 4.45
N SER A 336 11.75 -5.07 4.09
CA SER A 336 10.73 -5.48 5.05
C SER A 336 10.03 -6.75 4.58
N THR A 337 9.93 -7.75 5.46
CA THR A 337 9.31 -9.05 5.15
C THR A 337 7.81 -8.94 4.89
N LEU A 338 7.12 -8.03 5.58
CA LEU A 338 5.68 -7.83 5.47
C LEU A 338 5.26 -7.05 4.22
N PHE A 339 6.21 -6.41 3.52
CA PHE A 339 5.93 -5.44 2.47
C PHE A 339 5.12 -6.01 1.30
N GLY A 340 5.41 -7.24 0.84
CA GLY A 340 4.63 -7.87 -0.23
C GLY A 340 3.16 -8.08 0.16
N TRP A 341 2.90 -8.47 1.40
CA TRP A 341 1.53 -8.66 1.90
C TRP A 341 0.78 -7.34 2.03
N TYR A 342 1.50 -6.28 2.42
CA TYR A 342 0.96 -4.93 2.47
C TYR A 342 0.51 -4.45 1.08
N VAL A 343 1.38 -4.58 0.07
CA VAL A 343 1.07 -4.25 -1.33
C VAL A 343 -0.10 -5.08 -1.86
N LEU A 344 -0.12 -6.39 -1.56
CA LEU A 344 -1.22 -7.28 -1.91
C LEU A 344 -2.55 -6.76 -1.32
N ALA A 345 -2.57 -6.35 -0.05
CA ALA A 345 -3.77 -5.82 0.59
C ALA A 345 -4.23 -4.52 -0.06
N THR A 346 -3.32 -3.60 -0.40
CA THR A 346 -3.62 -2.34 -1.11
C THR A 346 -4.37 -2.61 -2.41
N PHE A 347 -3.88 -3.56 -3.21
CA PHE A 347 -4.53 -3.90 -4.48
C PHE A 347 -5.80 -4.75 -4.31
N LEU A 348 -5.88 -5.61 -3.29
CA LEU A 348 -7.04 -6.47 -3.05
C LEU A 348 -8.29 -5.65 -2.70
N VAL A 349 -8.17 -4.69 -1.78
CA VAL A 349 -9.28 -3.80 -1.40
C VAL A 349 -9.74 -2.98 -2.61
N SER A 350 -8.78 -2.45 -3.37
CA SER A 350 -9.04 -1.68 -4.58
C SER A 350 -9.72 -2.52 -5.68
N ALA A 351 -9.30 -3.78 -5.86
CA ALA A 351 -9.90 -4.73 -6.80
C ALA A 351 -11.38 -5.01 -6.49
N LEU A 352 -11.69 -5.32 -5.22
CA LEU A 352 -13.06 -5.55 -4.77
C LEU A 352 -13.96 -4.32 -4.97
N THR A 353 -13.39 -3.15 -4.69
CA THR A 353 -14.07 -1.87 -4.90
C THR A 353 -14.39 -1.62 -6.36
N VAL A 354 -13.45 -1.90 -7.27
CA VAL A 354 -13.67 -1.81 -8.71
C VAL A 354 -14.73 -2.81 -9.19
N VAL A 355 -14.73 -4.04 -8.67
CA VAL A 355 -15.78 -5.02 -8.96
C VAL A 355 -17.15 -4.50 -8.54
N ALA A 356 -17.26 -3.92 -7.33
CA ALA A 356 -18.50 -3.32 -6.84
C ALA A 356 -18.98 -2.16 -7.74
N ILE A 357 -18.12 -1.19 -8.04
CA ILE A 357 -18.47 -0.03 -8.86
C ILE A 357 -18.92 -0.44 -10.27
N VAL A 358 -18.19 -1.35 -10.93
CA VAL A 358 -18.55 -1.82 -12.27
C VAL A 358 -19.85 -2.63 -12.25
N THR A 359 -20.06 -3.45 -11.21
CA THR A 359 -21.29 -4.22 -11.02
C THR A 359 -22.50 -3.29 -10.83
N ILE A 360 -22.39 -2.29 -9.95
CA ILE A 360 -23.43 -1.29 -9.72
C ILE A 360 -23.73 -0.52 -11.01
N TYR A 361 -22.70 -0.11 -11.76
CA TYR A 361 -22.88 0.57 -13.04
C TYR A 361 -23.66 -0.31 -14.03
N LEU A 362 -23.24 -1.56 -14.24
CA LEU A 362 -23.90 -2.48 -15.17
C LEU A 362 -25.33 -2.82 -14.74
N ARG A 363 -25.58 -2.99 -13.43
CA ARG A 363 -26.93 -3.17 -12.85
C ARG A 363 -27.81 -1.95 -13.14
N SER A 364 -27.30 -0.72 -12.95
CA SER A 364 -28.04 0.52 -13.26
C SER A 364 -28.39 0.69 -14.74
N LYS A 365 -27.73 -0.06 -15.63
CA LYS A 365 -28.03 -0.11 -17.08
C LYS A 365 -28.93 -1.29 -17.47
N GLY A 366 -29.46 -2.04 -16.49
CA GLY A 366 -30.28 -3.23 -16.73
C GLY A 366 -29.50 -4.41 -17.33
N ALA A 367 -28.16 -4.37 -17.29
CA ALA A 367 -27.33 -5.42 -17.90
C ALA A 367 -27.17 -6.65 -17.00
N LEU A 368 -27.47 -6.54 -15.71
CA LEU A 368 -27.33 -7.58 -14.70
C LEU A 368 -28.64 -7.77 -13.91
N PRO A 369 -29.72 -8.28 -14.53
CA PRO A 369 -31.02 -8.43 -13.86
C PRO A 369 -31.03 -9.46 -12.73
N PHE A 370 -30.03 -10.34 -12.69
CA PHE A 370 -29.84 -11.39 -11.69
C PHE A 370 -28.98 -10.94 -10.49
N VAL A 371 -28.60 -9.65 -10.43
CA VAL A 371 -27.83 -9.07 -9.32
C VAL A 371 -28.76 -8.20 -8.48
N ASN A 372 -28.99 -8.62 -7.24
CA ASN A 372 -29.81 -7.92 -6.24
C ASN A 372 -28.94 -7.18 -5.20
N ASP A 373 -29.60 -6.57 -4.22
CA ASP A 373 -28.96 -5.82 -3.15
C ASP A 373 -28.05 -6.69 -2.25
N SER A 374 -28.33 -7.99 -2.11
CA SER A 374 -27.49 -8.90 -1.32
C SER A 374 -26.11 -9.13 -1.94
N HIS A 375 -26.01 -9.16 -3.28
CA HIS A 375 -24.73 -9.24 -3.96
C HIS A 375 -23.89 -7.96 -3.75
N ILE A 376 -24.54 -6.80 -3.79
CA ILE A 376 -23.88 -5.51 -3.52
C ILE A 376 -23.42 -5.46 -2.06
N HIS A 377 -24.28 -5.93 -1.15
CA HIS A 377 -23.98 -6.03 0.27
C HIS A 377 -22.75 -6.90 0.54
N ASP A 378 -22.67 -8.09 -0.06
CA ASP A 378 -21.51 -8.98 0.10
C ASP A 378 -20.23 -8.36 -0.45
N LEU A 379 -20.27 -7.71 -1.61
CA LEU A 379 -19.12 -6.96 -2.13
C LEU A 379 -18.68 -5.85 -1.15
N ALA A 380 -19.63 -5.09 -0.60
CA ALA A 380 -19.34 -4.05 0.39
C ALA A 380 -18.83 -4.62 1.73
N LYS A 381 -19.28 -5.83 2.14
CA LYS A 381 -18.70 -6.56 3.28
C LYS A 381 -17.23 -6.90 3.02
N PHE A 382 -16.91 -7.41 1.83
CA PHE A 382 -15.52 -7.72 1.45
C PHE A 382 -14.65 -6.46 1.40
N MET A 383 -15.16 -5.36 0.83
CA MET A 383 -14.48 -4.06 0.84
C MET A 383 -14.13 -3.61 2.27
N PHE A 384 -15.09 -3.67 3.19
CA PHE A 384 -14.89 -3.31 4.61
C PHE A 384 -13.93 -4.26 5.33
N GLY A 385 -14.10 -5.58 5.17
CA GLY A 385 -13.25 -6.55 5.85
C GLY A 385 -11.78 -6.43 5.42
N PHE A 386 -11.54 -6.27 4.12
CA PHE A 386 -10.18 -6.13 3.63
C PHE A 386 -9.59 -4.73 3.87
N SER A 387 -10.40 -3.67 4.01
CA SER A 387 -9.88 -2.36 4.41
C SER A 387 -9.31 -2.40 5.84
N VAL A 388 -9.99 -3.11 6.76
CA VAL A 388 -9.47 -3.37 8.11
C VAL A 388 -8.21 -4.24 8.06
N PHE A 389 -8.18 -5.25 7.20
CA PHE A 389 -6.98 -6.07 7.00
C PHE A 389 -5.78 -5.25 6.50
N TRP A 390 -5.98 -4.35 5.54
CA TRP A 390 -4.95 -3.43 5.09
C TRP A 390 -4.45 -2.54 6.24
N THR A 391 -5.35 -1.96 7.04
CA THR A 391 -4.98 -1.13 8.19
C THR A 391 -4.13 -1.90 9.18
N TYR A 392 -4.48 -3.17 9.44
CA TYR A 392 -3.68 -4.03 10.29
C TYR A 392 -2.25 -4.18 9.76
N LEU A 393 -2.07 -4.48 8.47
CA LEU A 393 -0.73 -4.64 7.88
C LEU A 393 0.05 -3.33 7.86
N TRP A 394 -0.61 -2.22 7.50
CA TRP A 394 -0.03 -0.88 7.54
C TRP A 394 0.51 -0.57 8.94
N PHE A 395 -0.34 -0.75 9.96
CA PHE A 395 0.01 -0.44 11.34
C PHE A 395 1.06 -1.41 11.88
N ALA A 396 0.96 -2.71 11.59
CA ALA A 396 1.93 -3.71 12.02
C ALA A 396 3.33 -3.42 11.46
N GLN A 397 3.44 -3.03 10.19
CA GLN A 397 4.72 -2.66 9.59
C GLN A 397 5.28 -1.38 10.23
N PHE A 398 4.44 -0.33 10.32
CA PHE A 398 4.84 0.95 10.87
C PHE A 398 5.26 0.84 12.34
N MET A 399 4.42 0.21 13.17
CA MET A 399 4.63 0.12 14.61
C MET A 399 5.90 -0.65 14.95
N LEU A 400 6.20 -1.77 14.27
CA LEU A 400 7.39 -2.55 14.55
C LEU A 400 8.68 -1.79 14.23
N ILE A 401 8.73 -1.09 13.08
CA ILE A 401 9.89 -0.29 12.71
C ILE A 401 10.02 0.92 13.65
N TRP A 402 8.92 1.62 13.95
CA TRP A 402 8.91 2.74 14.87
C TRP A 402 9.33 2.35 16.30
N TYR A 403 8.92 1.17 16.77
CA TYR A 403 9.22 0.70 18.12
C TYR A 403 10.67 0.26 18.29
N ALA A 404 11.22 -0.45 17.29
CA ALA A 404 12.61 -0.92 17.32
C ALA A 404 13.62 0.19 16.99
N ASP A 405 13.19 1.20 16.21
CA ASP A 405 13.95 2.38 15.79
C ASP A 405 15.38 2.07 15.31
N MET A 406 15.49 1.04 14.47
CA MET A 406 16.77 0.68 13.86
C MET A 406 17.11 1.69 12.75
N PRO A 407 18.28 2.37 12.78
CA PRO A 407 18.58 3.46 11.85
C PRO A 407 18.45 3.11 10.37
N GLU A 408 18.78 1.88 9.97
CA GLU A 408 18.67 1.41 8.58
C GLU A 408 17.20 1.38 8.10
N GLU A 409 16.27 1.00 8.96
CA GLU A 409 14.85 0.81 8.60
C GLU A 409 14.00 2.06 8.86
N THR A 410 14.35 2.87 9.87
CA THR A 410 13.59 4.07 10.26
C THR A 410 13.61 5.15 9.19
N THR A 411 14.69 5.27 8.40
CA THR A 411 14.84 6.29 7.35
C THR A 411 13.69 6.30 6.34
N TYR A 412 13.16 5.11 6.00
CA TYR A 412 11.99 4.94 5.15
C TYR A 412 10.76 5.71 5.68
N TYR A 413 10.46 5.58 6.97
CA TYR A 413 9.33 6.30 7.57
C TYR A 413 9.69 7.74 7.92
N ALA A 414 10.93 8.05 8.28
CA ALA A 414 11.37 9.42 8.56
C ALA A 414 11.16 10.33 7.35
N GLN A 415 11.58 9.89 6.15
CA GLN A 415 11.35 10.64 4.91
C GLN A 415 9.86 10.87 4.65
N ARG A 416 9.02 9.85 4.88
CA ARG A 416 7.57 9.93 4.67
C ARG A 416 6.87 10.82 5.69
N PHE A 417 7.33 10.83 6.94
CA PHE A 417 6.77 11.70 7.99
C PHE A 417 7.22 13.15 7.87
N ASN A 418 8.42 13.41 7.35
CA ASN A 418 8.95 14.77 7.21
C ASN A 418 8.45 15.44 5.93
N GLU A 419 8.54 14.75 4.79
CA GLU A 419 8.24 15.34 3.47
C GLU A 419 6.82 15.03 2.97
N TYR A 420 6.25 13.88 3.36
CA TYR A 420 4.99 13.35 2.83
C TYR A 420 3.91 13.18 3.91
N LYS A 421 3.99 13.95 5.01
CA LYS A 421 3.12 13.76 6.19
C LYS A 421 1.64 13.75 5.85
N LEU A 422 1.19 14.70 5.04
CA LEU A 422 -0.21 14.85 4.67
C LEU A 422 -0.73 13.65 3.86
N PRO A 423 -0.11 13.23 2.74
CA PRO A 423 -0.55 12.02 2.05
C PRO A 423 -0.38 10.75 2.90
N PHE A 424 0.69 10.63 3.69
CA PHE A 424 0.94 9.46 4.56
C PHE A 424 -0.12 9.27 5.65
N LEU A 425 -0.58 10.35 6.31
CA LEU A 425 -1.66 10.25 7.29
C LEU A 425 -3.05 10.29 6.64
N GLY A 426 -3.19 11.05 5.54
CA GLY A 426 -4.44 11.17 4.79
C GLY A 426 -4.91 9.84 4.20
N MET A 427 -3.99 8.98 3.72
CA MET A 427 -4.36 7.66 3.22
C MET A 427 -4.98 6.78 4.31
N VAL A 428 -4.55 6.90 5.58
CA VAL A 428 -5.15 6.17 6.70
C VAL A 428 -6.59 6.64 6.93
N VAL A 429 -6.84 7.95 6.87
CA VAL A 429 -8.21 8.47 6.99
C VAL A 429 -9.11 7.94 5.86
N LEU A 430 -8.61 7.93 4.63
CA LEU A 430 -9.37 7.49 3.45
C LEU A 430 -9.58 5.97 3.35
N ASN A 431 -8.60 5.18 3.77
CA ASN A 431 -8.64 3.71 3.66
C ASN A 431 -9.15 3.02 4.93
N PHE A 432 -9.11 3.68 6.08
CA PHE A 432 -9.57 3.11 7.35
C PHE A 432 -10.73 3.87 7.96
N ALA A 433 -10.53 5.12 8.38
CA ALA A 433 -11.53 5.84 9.16
C ALA A 433 -12.84 6.04 8.37
N PHE A 434 -12.74 6.51 7.12
CA PHE A 434 -13.90 6.75 6.28
C PHE A 434 -14.67 5.46 5.93
N PRO A 435 -14.02 4.39 5.42
CA PRO A 435 -14.72 3.14 5.10
C PRO A 435 -15.29 2.47 6.34
N VAL A 436 -14.62 2.55 7.49
CA VAL A 436 -15.14 1.97 8.73
C VAL A 436 -16.39 2.69 9.20
N LEU A 437 -16.38 4.02 9.25
CA LEU A 437 -17.54 4.80 9.69
C LEU A 437 -18.73 4.64 8.74
N LEU A 438 -18.47 4.48 7.44
CA LEU A 438 -19.52 4.35 6.43
C LEU A 438 -20.06 2.90 6.31
N LEU A 439 -19.16 1.92 6.26
CA LEU A 439 -19.47 0.51 5.98
C LEU A 439 -19.53 -0.34 7.26
N ILE A 440 -19.63 0.24 8.45
CA ILE A 440 -19.98 -0.54 9.65
C ILE A 440 -21.46 -0.91 9.67
N ASN A 441 -22.32 -0.01 9.20
CA ASN A 441 -23.76 -0.22 9.17
C ASN A 441 -24.12 -1.23 8.05
N SER A 442 -24.86 -2.28 8.41
CA SER A 442 -25.31 -3.32 7.48
C SER A 442 -26.21 -2.74 6.38
N ASP A 443 -27.10 -1.81 6.69
CA ASP A 443 -28.04 -1.25 5.71
C ASP A 443 -27.34 -0.34 4.71
N PHE A 444 -26.24 0.30 5.09
CA PHE A 444 -25.50 1.17 4.19
C PHE A 444 -24.76 0.39 3.10
N LYS A 445 -24.43 -0.89 3.37
CA LYS A 445 -23.74 -1.78 2.44
C LYS A 445 -24.59 -2.23 1.26
N SER A 446 -25.93 -2.14 1.33
CA SER A 446 -26.83 -2.45 0.21
C SER A 446 -27.17 -1.23 -0.64
N ILE A 447 -26.89 -0.01 -0.17
CA ILE A 447 -27.27 1.24 -0.85
C ILE A 447 -26.20 1.61 -1.89
N PRO A 448 -26.51 1.55 -3.21
CA PRO A 448 -25.47 1.64 -4.25
C PRO A 448 -24.66 2.94 -4.24
N TRP A 449 -25.28 4.09 -3.95
CA TRP A 449 -24.56 5.37 -3.95
C TRP A 449 -23.61 5.50 -2.75
N LEU A 450 -23.95 4.92 -1.58
CA LEU A 450 -23.06 4.88 -0.42
C LEU A 450 -21.86 3.97 -0.69
N VAL A 451 -22.09 2.82 -1.33
CA VAL A 451 -21.01 1.91 -1.75
C VAL A 451 -20.10 2.59 -2.78
N ILE A 452 -20.65 3.37 -3.72
CA ILE A 452 -19.84 4.17 -4.66
C ILE A 452 -19.03 5.24 -3.92
N LEU A 453 -19.64 5.97 -2.99
CA LEU A 453 -18.95 7.01 -2.21
C LEU A 453 -17.78 6.42 -1.40
N GLY A 454 -18.04 5.33 -0.66
CA GLY A 454 -17.03 4.55 0.04
C GLY A 454 -15.94 4.06 -0.90
N GLY A 455 -16.35 3.51 -2.04
CA GLY A 455 -15.43 2.98 -3.04
C GLY A 455 -14.51 4.04 -3.66
N VAL A 456 -15.01 5.23 -3.95
CA VAL A 456 -14.18 6.33 -4.46
C VAL A 456 -13.15 6.76 -3.42
N ALA A 457 -13.54 6.89 -2.14
CA ALA A 457 -12.61 7.23 -1.07
C ALA A 457 -11.50 6.17 -0.91
N ILE A 458 -11.87 4.88 -0.93
CA ILE A 458 -10.93 3.74 -0.89
C ILE A 458 -9.96 3.76 -2.07
N LEU A 459 -10.45 3.97 -3.30
CA LEU A 459 -9.58 3.99 -4.48
C LEU A 459 -8.62 5.18 -4.47
N VAL A 460 -9.08 6.36 -4.06
CA VAL A 460 -8.21 7.53 -3.90
C VAL A 460 -7.18 7.28 -2.80
N GLY A 461 -7.59 6.76 -1.65
CA GLY A 461 -6.70 6.47 -0.55
C GLY A 461 -5.63 5.42 -0.90
N HIS A 462 -5.98 4.34 -1.60
CA HIS A 462 -4.99 3.34 -2.04
C HIS A 462 -4.13 3.80 -3.22
N TYR A 463 -4.60 4.75 -4.03
CA TYR A 463 -3.72 5.42 -4.99
C TYR A 463 -2.67 6.27 -4.26
N VAL A 464 -3.09 7.04 -3.25
CA VAL A 464 -2.18 7.83 -2.39
C VAL A 464 -1.22 6.90 -1.64
N ASP A 465 -1.67 5.75 -1.18
CA ASP A 465 -0.82 4.72 -0.58
C ASP A 465 0.33 4.31 -1.52
N LEU A 466 0.01 3.90 -2.75
CA LEU A 466 1.02 3.54 -3.73
C LEU A 466 1.92 4.73 -4.11
N PHE A 467 1.35 5.93 -4.18
CA PHE A 467 2.10 7.17 -4.38
C PHE A 467 3.16 7.38 -3.27
N VAL A 468 2.80 7.17 -2.01
CA VAL A 468 3.72 7.30 -0.86
C VAL A 468 4.71 6.15 -0.77
N MET A 469 4.39 4.97 -1.31
CA MET A 469 5.38 3.89 -1.45
C MET A 469 6.49 4.24 -2.45
N ILE A 470 6.17 4.93 -3.56
CA ILE A 470 7.07 5.10 -4.71
C ILE A 470 7.74 6.48 -4.78
N MET A 471 6.99 7.57 -4.55
CA MET A 471 7.47 8.94 -4.82
C MET A 471 8.64 9.36 -3.93
N PRO A 472 8.67 9.09 -2.61
CA PRO A 472 9.79 9.49 -1.77
C PRO A 472 11.13 8.93 -2.25
N GLY A 473 11.16 7.66 -2.65
CA GLY A 473 12.38 6.99 -3.12
C GLY A 473 12.82 7.39 -4.54
N THR A 474 11.94 8.01 -5.34
CA THR A 474 12.24 8.35 -6.74
C THR A 474 12.46 9.85 -6.98
N VAL A 475 11.73 10.70 -6.26
CA VAL A 475 11.76 12.17 -6.45
C VAL A 475 12.04 12.96 -5.17
N GLY A 476 12.23 12.29 -4.02
CA GLY A 476 12.57 12.96 -2.78
C GLY A 476 11.60 14.09 -2.42
N GLY A 477 12.14 15.28 -2.14
CA GLY A 477 11.37 16.49 -1.84
C GLY A 477 10.75 17.18 -3.07
N GLN A 478 11.18 16.82 -4.29
CA GLN A 478 10.69 17.44 -5.55
C GLN A 478 9.33 16.88 -6.01
N TRP A 479 8.53 16.38 -5.08
CA TRP A 479 7.23 15.82 -5.37
C TRP A 479 6.17 16.90 -5.55
N GLY A 480 5.07 16.50 -6.16
CA GLY A 480 3.88 17.31 -6.22
C GLY A 480 2.74 16.52 -6.81
N PHE A 481 1.55 17.10 -6.76
CA PHE A 481 0.37 16.51 -7.39
C PHE A 481 -0.21 17.51 -8.39
N GLY A 482 0.08 17.31 -9.66
CA GLY A 482 -0.23 18.26 -10.72
C GLY A 482 -0.62 17.58 -12.03
N ILE A 483 -0.32 18.25 -13.14
CA ILE A 483 -0.72 17.82 -14.48
C ILE A 483 -0.17 16.43 -14.79
N GLY A 484 1.07 16.14 -14.42
CA GLY A 484 1.69 14.82 -14.62
C GLY A 484 0.89 13.69 -14.00
N GLU A 485 0.67 13.77 -12.68
CA GLU A 485 -0.01 12.74 -11.91
C GLU A 485 -1.47 12.59 -12.33
N ILE A 486 -2.19 13.71 -12.53
CA ILE A 486 -3.59 13.70 -12.98
C ILE A 486 -3.70 13.09 -14.38
N SER A 487 -2.80 13.46 -15.31
CA SER A 487 -2.86 12.98 -16.68
C SER A 487 -2.63 11.48 -16.78
N ALA A 488 -1.69 10.93 -16.01
CA ALA A 488 -1.45 9.49 -15.93
C ALA A 488 -2.68 8.74 -15.37
N ILE A 489 -3.30 9.27 -14.31
CA ILE A 489 -4.55 8.72 -13.76
C ILE A 489 -5.66 8.71 -14.81
N LEU A 490 -5.90 9.84 -15.50
CA LEU A 490 -6.93 9.94 -16.53
C LEU A 490 -6.68 8.96 -17.69
N PHE A 491 -5.41 8.82 -18.10
CA PHE A 491 -5.02 7.87 -19.14
C PHE A 491 -5.40 6.44 -18.76
N PHE A 492 -4.98 5.98 -17.58
CA PHE A 492 -5.25 4.60 -17.13
C PHE A 492 -6.71 4.36 -16.75
N ILE A 493 -7.46 5.37 -16.30
CA ILE A 493 -8.92 5.28 -16.13
C ILE A 493 -9.60 5.11 -17.50
N GLY A 494 -9.21 5.91 -18.50
CA GLY A 494 -9.71 5.79 -19.86
C GLY A 494 -9.44 4.42 -20.47
N LEU A 495 -8.21 3.92 -20.30
CA LEU A 495 -7.78 2.59 -20.74
C LEU A 495 -8.59 1.49 -20.04
N PHE A 496 -8.77 1.60 -18.73
CA PHE A 496 -9.55 0.68 -17.92
C PHE A 496 -11.01 0.58 -18.39
N ILE A 497 -11.67 1.72 -18.59
CA ILE A 497 -13.06 1.77 -19.08
C ILE A 497 -13.12 1.12 -20.48
N PHE A 498 -12.23 1.52 -21.38
CA PHE A 498 -12.19 0.96 -22.73
C PHE A 498 -11.97 -0.57 -22.70
N ALA A 499 -10.99 -1.05 -21.94
CA ALA A 499 -10.65 -2.46 -21.84
C ALA A 499 -11.79 -3.29 -21.25
N THR A 500 -12.39 -2.83 -20.16
CA THR A 500 -13.45 -3.53 -19.43
C THR A 500 -14.72 -3.61 -20.28
N PHE A 501 -15.26 -2.48 -20.72
CA PHE A 501 -16.56 -2.48 -21.43
C PHE A 501 -16.46 -3.06 -22.84
N SER A 502 -15.29 -3.02 -23.48
CA SER A 502 -15.03 -3.78 -24.71
C SER A 502 -14.99 -5.29 -24.49
N ALA A 503 -14.65 -5.77 -23.28
CA ALA A 503 -14.68 -7.19 -22.96
C ALA A 503 -16.09 -7.67 -22.56
N VAL A 504 -16.85 -6.84 -21.84
CA VAL A 504 -18.25 -7.12 -21.50
C VAL A 504 -19.08 -7.28 -22.78
N SER A 505 -18.87 -6.44 -23.81
CA SER A 505 -19.64 -6.51 -25.05
C SER A 505 -19.36 -7.73 -25.92
N LYS A 506 -18.25 -8.46 -25.67
CA LYS A 506 -17.81 -9.61 -26.46
C LYS A 506 -18.33 -10.96 -25.96
N ALA A 507 -19.08 -11.00 -24.85
CA ALA A 507 -19.64 -12.25 -24.31
C ALA A 507 -20.99 -12.02 -23.61
N ALA A 508 -21.72 -13.10 -23.37
CA ALA A 508 -22.87 -13.05 -22.47
C ALA A 508 -22.41 -12.73 -21.04
N VAL A 509 -23.20 -11.92 -20.34
CA VAL A 509 -22.95 -11.49 -18.96
C VAL A 509 -23.27 -12.57 -17.92
N LEU A 510 -24.10 -13.55 -18.28
CA LEU A 510 -24.48 -14.67 -17.41
C LEU A 510 -23.68 -15.93 -17.80
N PRO A 511 -22.91 -16.54 -16.87
CA PRO A 511 -22.17 -17.78 -17.15
C PRO A 511 -23.06 -19.02 -16.99
N LYS A 512 -23.84 -19.34 -18.04
CA LYS A 512 -24.95 -20.33 -18.01
C LYS A 512 -24.56 -21.75 -17.59
N GLY A 513 -23.34 -22.18 -17.89
CA GLY A 513 -22.91 -23.56 -17.64
C GLY A 513 -22.16 -23.76 -16.31
N ASN A 514 -22.26 -22.81 -15.38
CA ASN A 514 -21.72 -23.00 -14.03
C ASN A 514 -22.69 -23.84 -13.18
N PRO A 515 -22.24 -24.94 -12.54
CA PRO A 515 -23.09 -25.78 -11.69
C PRO A 515 -23.72 -25.03 -10.49
N PHE A 516 -23.05 -23.98 -10.02
CA PHE A 516 -23.49 -23.14 -8.89
C PHE A 516 -24.28 -21.90 -9.33
N LEU A 517 -24.73 -21.84 -10.59
CA LEU A 517 -25.43 -20.65 -11.08
C LEU A 517 -26.77 -20.44 -10.37
N HIS A 518 -27.55 -21.51 -10.16
CA HIS A 518 -28.90 -21.40 -9.61
C HIS A 518 -28.90 -20.80 -8.20
N GLU A 519 -28.00 -21.25 -7.33
CA GLU A 519 -27.85 -20.69 -5.97
C GLU A 519 -27.41 -19.22 -5.98
N SER A 520 -26.61 -18.81 -6.98
CA SER A 520 -26.21 -17.41 -7.17
C SER A 520 -27.40 -16.54 -7.56
N GLU A 521 -28.26 -17.02 -8.48
CA GLU A 521 -29.44 -16.27 -8.94
C GLU A 521 -30.47 -16.10 -7.82
N THR A 522 -30.61 -17.10 -6.94
CA THR A 522 -31.50 -17.05 -5.77
C THR A 522 -30.82 -16.52 -4.51
N HIS A 523 -29.59 -16.02 -4.61
CA HIS A 523 -28.81 -15.59 -3.44
C HIS A 523 -29.50 -14.42 -2.74
N HIS A 524 -29.81 -14.61 -1.46
CA HIS A 524 -30.37 -13.58 -0.60
C HIS A 524 -29.69 -13.60 0.76
N TYR A 525 -29.39 -12.40 1.25
CA TYR A 525 -28.84 -12.17 2.58
C TYR A 525 -29.94 -11.62 3.48
N TYR A 526 -30.45 -12.43 4.41
CA TYR A 526 -31.68 -12.15 5.16
C TYR A 526 -31.60 -11.04 6.22
N VAL A 527 -30.44 -10.40 6.42
CA VAL A 527 -30.21 -9.41 7.49
C VAL A 527 -30.13 -7.98 6.93
N ILE A 528 -30.70 -7.73 5.73
CA ILE A 528 -30.77 -6.38 5.16
C ILE A 528 -32.20 -6.00 4.77
N GLU A 529 -32.50 -4.71 4.90
CA GLU A 529 -33.69 -4.12 4.31
C GLU A 529 -33.52 -4.02 2.79
N HIS A 530 -34.34 -4.77 2.05
CA HIS A 530 -34.38 -4.71 0.59
C HIS A 530 -35.14 -3.46 0.15
N ARG A 531 -34.55 -2.62 -0.70
CA ARG A 531 -35.13 -1.34 -1.11
C ARG A 531 -35.28 -1.29 -2.63
N GLY A 532 -36.44 -1.68 -3.15
CA GLY A 532 -36.75 -1.57 -4.59
C GLY A 532 -37.53 -2.76 -5.17
N GLU A 533 -37.35 -3.00 -6.47
CA GLU A 533 -38.03 -4.01 -7.32
C GLU A 533 -38.01 -5.45 -6.75
N ASP A 534 -37.09 -5.76 -5.83
CA ASP A 534 -36.95 -7.07 -5.18
C ASP A 534 -37.96 -7.32 -4.04
N ASN A 535 -38.78 -6.32 -3.66
CA ASN A 535 -39.81 -6.48 -2.62
C ASN A 535 -40.91 -7.51 -2.97
N SER A 536 -41.03 -7.93 -4.24
CA SER A 536 -42.00 -8.95 -4.65
C SER A 536 -41.55 -10.39 -4.38
N HIS A 537 -40.33 -10.61 -3.88
CA HIS A 537 -39.78 -11.93 -3.57
C HIS A 537 -39.84 -12.30 -2.07
N HIS A 538 -40.53 -11.50 -1.27
CA HIS A 538 -40.81 -11.75 0.15
C HIS A 538 -42.19 -12.32 0.40
#